data_AF-A0A645FVI0-F1
#
_entry.id   AF-A0A645FVI0-F1
#
_cell.length_a   1.000
_cell.length_b   1.000
_cell.length_c   1.000
_cell.angle_alpha   90.00
_cell.angle_beta   90.00
_cell.angle_gamma   90.00
#
_symmetry.space_group_name_H-M   'P 1'
#
loop_
_entity.id
_entity.type
_entity.pdbx_description
1 polymer ?
#
loop_
_entity_poly.entity_id
_entity_poly.type
_entity_poly.pdbx_seq_one_letter_code
_entity_poly.pdbx_strand_id
1 'polypeptide(L)'
;MTHAFPLRLTARVLDREGKTVRVLAGDSITRPGHLPEGGYVIYWSGRAQNGSFAPPGVYSVEISTYIGKERYHISSADFVLE
;
A
#
# COMPACT_ATOMS: atom_id res chain seq x y z
N MET A 1 -23.56 -5.14 -10.41
CA MET A 1 -22.81 -3.91 -10.74
C MET A 1 -21.46 -4.32 -11.32
N THR A 2 -21.22 -4.07 -12.60
CA THR A 2 -19.99 -4.44 -13.29
C THR A 2 -19.03 -3.25 -13.21
N HIS A 3 -17.88 -3.39 -12.55
CA HIS A 3 -16.94 -2.27 -12.46
C HIS A 3 -16.34 -1.95 -13.85
N ALA A 4 -16.46 -0.70 -14.28
CA ALA A 4 -16.14 -0.24 -15.63
C ALA A 4 -14.65 -0.30 -16.02
N PHE A 5 -13.73 -0.39 -15.06
CA PHE A 5 -12.28 -0.27 -15.32
C PHE A 5 -11.42 -1.22 -14.47
N PRO A 6 -10.22 -1.61 -14.95
CA PRO A 6 -9.21 -2.28 -14.12
C PRO A 6 -8.72 -1.33 -13.02
N LEU A 7 -8.52 -1.88 -11.82
CA LEU A 7 -7.91 -1.22 -10.67
C LEU A 7 -6.52 -1.82 -10.45
N ARG A 8 -5.51 -0.97 -10.38
CA ARG A 8 -4.13 -1.36 -10.09
C ARG A 8 -3.67 -0.68 -8.82
N LEU A 9 -3.46 -1.44 -7.75
CA LEU A 9 -3.07 -0.91 -6.45
C LEU A 9 -1.58 -1.06 -6.22
N THR A 10 -0.95 0.03 -5.80
CA THR A 10 0.39 0.02 -5.21
C THR A 10 0.32 0.57 -3.80
N ALA A 11 0.84 -0.17 -2.84
CA ALA A 11 0.94 0.24 -1.43
C ALA A 11 2.39 0.07 -0.96
N ARG A 12 2.95 1.12 -0.37
CA ARG A 12 4.34 1.19 0.08
C ARG A 12 4.40 1.73 1.50
N VAL A 13 5.37 1.24 2.26
CA VAL A 13 5.78 1.82 3.53
C VAL A 13 7.01 2.67 3.26
N LEU A 14 6.98 3.92 3.70
CA LEU A 14 8.05 4.89 3.57
C LEU A 14 8.62 5.22 4.95
N ASP A 15 9.92 5.48 5.03
CA ASP A 15 10.54 6.09 6.21
C ASP A 15 10.33 7.61 6.23
N ARG A 16 10.81 8.28 7.28
CA ARG A 16 10.75 9.74 7.45
C ARG A 16 11.38 10.52 6.29
N GLU A 17 12.33 9.95 5.57
CA GLU A 17 13.00 10.58 4.43
C GLU A 17 12.22 10.35 3.12
N GLY A 18 11.08 9.64 3.18
CA GLY A 18 10.26 9.28 2.02
C GLY A 18 10.81 8.09 1.23
N LYS A 19 11.82 7.38 1.75
CA LYS A 19 12.41 6.23 1.08
C LYS A 19 11.57 4.99 1.34
N THR A 20 11.38 4.17 0.30
CA THR A 20 10.61 2.93 0.42
C THR A 20 11.34 1.90 1.27
N VAL A 21 10.70 1.53 2.37
CA VAL A 21 11.12 0.50 3.32
C VAL A 21 10.59 -0.87 2.89
N ARG A 22 9.33 -0.91 2.43
CA ARG A 22 8.64 -2.13 2.00
C ARG A 22 7.58 -1.83 0.96
N VAL A 23 7.47 -2.68 -0.07
CA VAL A 23 6.30 -2.72 -0.95
C VAL A 23 5.34 -3.79 -0.43
N LEU A 24 4.11 -3.38 -0.10
CA LEU A 24 3.06 -4.27 0.42
C LEU A 24 2.19 -4.83 -0.71
N ALA A 25 1.92 -4.00 -1.72
CA ALA A 25 1.33 -4.40 -2.99
C ALA A 25 2.01 -3.61 -4.11
N GLY A 26 2.41 -4.28 -5.18
CA GLY A 26 3.04 -3.66 -6.34
C GLY A 26 2.20 -3.94 -7.58
N ASP A 27 1.60 -2.91 -8.16
CA ASP A 27 0.74 -2.99 -9.35
C ASP A 27 -0.28 -4.15 -9.31
N SER A 28 -0.78 -4.45 -8.11
CA SER A 28 -1.57 -5.64 -7.87
C SER A 28 -3.00 -5.42 -8.35
N ILE A 29 -3.51 -6.38 -9.12
CA ILE A 29 -4.92 -6.37 -9.56
C ILE A 29 -5.77 -6.63 -8.31
N THR A 30 -6.57 -5.65 -7.90
CA THR A 30 -7.38 -5.77 -6.68
C THR A 30 -8.60 -6.67 -6.85
N ARG A 31 -8.74 -7.40 -7.97
CA ARG A 31 -9.88 -8.32 -8.19
C ARG A 31 -9.48 -9.80 -8.10
N PRO A 32 -9.34 -10.39 -6.91
CA PRO A 32 -9.90 -11.72 -6.68
C PRO A 32 -11.43 -11.59 -6.75
N GLY A 33 -12.16 -12.53 -7.36
CA GLY A 33 -13.63 -12.51 -7.40
C GLY A 33 -14.35 -12.59 -6.04
N HIS A 34 -13.62 -12.38 -4.94
CA HIS A 34 -13.98 -12.61 -3.55
C HIS A 34 -13.52 -11.46 -2.64
N LEU A 35 -13.48 -10.21 -3.11
CA LEU A 35 -13.39 -9.09 -2.16
C LEU A 35 -14.74 -9.00 -1.42
N PRO A 36 -14.80 -9.23 -0.10
CA PRO A 36 -16.01 -8.92 0.67
C PRO A 36 -16.32 -7.43 0.54
N GLU A 37 -17.58 -7.05 0.70
CA GLU A 37 -18.14 -5.71 0.46
C GLU A 37 -17.41 -4.53 1.15
N GLY A 38 -16.42 -4.81 2.01
CA GLY A 38 -15.63 -3.84 2.77
C GLY A 38 -14.24 -3.46 2.22
N GLY A 39 -13.83 -3.96 1.05
CA GLY A 39 -12.58 -3.51 0.39
C GLY A 39 -11.36 -4.42 0.59
N TYR A 40 -10.16 -3.89 0.35
CA TYR A 40 -8.88 -4.61 0.38
C TYR A 40 -8.05 -4.16 1.58
N VAL A 41 -7.71 -5.08 2.47
CA VAL A 41 -6.91 -4.81 3.68
C VAL A 41 -5.54 -5.47 3.53
N ILE A 42 -4.47 -4.71 3.80
CA ILE A 42 -3.09 -5.18 3.79
C ILE A 42 -2.44 -4.81 5.11
N TYR A 43 -1.62 -5.72 5.63
CA TYR A 43 -0.88 -5.51 6.86
C TYR A 43 0.62 -5.41 6.58
N TRP A 44 1.29 -4.52 7.29
CA TRP A 44 2.75 -4.51 7.35
C TRP A 44 3.22 -5.24 8.60
N SER A 45 4.15 -6.18 8.43
CA SER A 45 4.72 -6.96 9.53
C SER A 45 5.88 -6.28 10.27
N GLY A 46 6.13 -4.99 10.00
CA GLY A 46 7.31 -4.28 10.52
C GLY A 46 8.63 -4.71 9.87
N ARG A 47 8.59 -5.48 8.78
CA ARG A 47 9.78 -5.96 8.06
C ARG A 47 10.09 -5.12 6.83
N ALA A 48 11.37 -4.85 6.62
CA ALA A 48 11.88 -4.21 5.41
C ALA A 48 11.86 -5.17 4.21
N GLN A 49 12.19 -4.67 3.02
CA GLN A 49 12.19 -5.45 1.79
C GLN A 49 13.13 -6.67 1.85
N ASN A 50 14.28 -6.54 2.50
CA ASN A 50 15.27 -7.60 2.71
C ASN A 50 14.84 -8.67 3.74
N GLY A 51 13.67 -8.52 4.37
CA GLY A 51 13.15 -9.44 5.38
C GLY A 51 13.62 -9.19 6.82
N SER A 52 14.56 -8.26 7.06
CA SER A 52 14.92 -7.84 8.43
C SER A 52 13.81 -6.99 9.04
N PHE A 53 13.82 -6.84 10.36
CA PHE A 53 12.98 -5.83 11.01
C PHE A 53 13.41 -4.43 10.58
N ALA A 54 12.43 -3.56 10.35
CA ALA A 54 12.67 -2.15 10.17
C ALA A 54 13.12 -1.54 11.51
N PRO A 55 14.09 -0.60 11.52
CA PRO A 55 14.51 0.05 12.76
C PRO A 55 13.37 0.82 13.43
N PRO A 56 13.44 1.08 14.75
CA PRO A 56 12.54 2.03 15.39
C PRO A 56 12.60 3.40 14.71
N GLY A 57 11.46 4.06 14.51
CA GLY A 57 11.40 5.30 13.75
C GLY A 57 10.01 5.72 13.31
N VAL A 58 9.95 6.79 12.52
CA VAL A 58 8.72 7.33 11.96
C VAL A 58 8.54 6.82 10.53
N TYR A 59 7.32 6.38 10.23
CA TYR A 59 6.94 5.79 8.96
C TYR A 59 5.59 6.35 8.47
N SER A 60 5.35 6.23 7.17
CA SER A 60 4.05 6.49 6.56
C SER A 60 3.71 5.40 5.53
N VAL A 61 2.42 5.24 5.22
CA VAL A 61 1.96 4.38 4.13
C VAL A 61 1.53 5.25 2.95
N GLU A 62 2.14 5.00 1.80
CA GLU A 62 1.73 5.55 0.51
C GLU A 62 0.83 4.54 -0.22
N ILE A 63 -0.33 5.00 -0.69
CA ILE A 63 -1.19 4.24 -1.60
C ILE A 63 -1.32 5.01 -2.91
N SER A 64 -1.18 4.30 -4.03
CA SER A 64 -1.56 4.80 -5.34
C SER A 64 -2.40 3.78 -6.10
N THR A 65 -3.36 4.27 -6.88
CA THR A 65 -4.18 3.43 -7.73
C THR A 65 -4.45 4.06 -9.08
N TYR A 66 -4.57 3.23 -10.11
CA TYR A 66 -5.09 3.64 -11.40
C TYR A 66 -6.51 3.12 -11.59
N ILE A 67 -7.44 4.02 -11.93
CA ILE A 67 -8.81 3.68 -12.35
C ILE A 67 -8.93 4.12 -13.80
N GLY A 68 -8.85 3.15 -14.72
CA GLY A 68 -8.73 3.48 -16.14
C GLY A 68 -7.38 4.17 -16.42
N LYS A 69 -7.42 5.46 -16.80
CA LYS A 69 -6.22 6.29 -17.03
C LYS A 69 -5.93 7.27 -15.90
N GLU A 70 -6.87 7.44 -14.98
CA GLU A 70 -6.76 8.38 -13.86
C GLU A 70 -5.91 7.77 -12.74
N ARG A 71 -5.01 8.57 -12.17
CA ARG A 71 -4.17 8.18 -11.02
C ARG A 71 -4.70 8.85 -9.77
N TYR A 72 -4.95 8.05 -8.74
CA TYR A 72 -5.25 8.50 -7.39
C TYR A 72 -4.07 8.15 -6.49
N HIS A 73 -3.78 9.03 -5.53
CA HIS A 73 -2.68 8.86 -4.61
C HIS A 73 -3.02 9.50 -3.27
N ILE A 74 -2.70 8.80 -2.19
CA ILE A 74 -2.91 9.25 -0.81
C ILE A 74 -1.78 8.71 0.07
N SER A 75 -1.42 9.49 1.08
CA SER A 75 -0.52 9.06 2.15
C SER A 75 -1.26 9.07 3.47
N SER A 76 -0.92 8.12 4.34
CA SER A 76 -1.37 8.13 5.73
C SER A 76 -0.74 9.29 6.51
N ALA A 77 -1.28 9.56 7.70
CA ALA A 77 -0.50 10.26 8.70
C ALA A 77 0.75 9.45 9.09
N ASP A 78 1.74 10.13 9.65
CA ASP A 78 2.93 9.52 10.22
C ASP A 78 2.57 8.64 11.42
N PHE A 79 3.27 7.53 11.57
CA PHE A 79 3.16 6.64 12.74
C PHE A 79 4.55 6.17 13.19
N VAL A 80 4.66 5.86 14.47
CA VAL A 80 5.92 5.44 15.10
C VAL A 80 5.96 3.91 15.19
N LEU A 81 7.10 3.32 14.84
CA LEU A 81 7.47 1.95 15.18
C LEU A 81 8.47 2.02 16.34
N GLU A 82 8.13 1.35 17.44
CA GLU A 82 8.94 1.28 18.67
C GLU A 82 9.93 0.11 18.66
#